data_AF-A0A3N5YGI7-F1
#
_entry.id   AF-A0A3N5YGI7-F1
#
_cell.length_a   1.000
_cell.length_b   1.000
_cell.length_c   1.000
_cell.angle_alpha   90.00
_cell.angle_beta   90.00
_cell.angle_gamma   90.00
#
_symmetry.space_group_name_H-M   'P 1'
#
loop_
_entity.id
_entity.type
_entity.pdbx_description
1 polymer ?
#
loop_
_entity_poly.entity_id
_entity_poly.type
_entity_poly.pdbx_seq_one_letter_code
_entity_poly.pdbx_strand_id
1 'polypeptide(L)'
;MASGDLLADWTAADGETGPLGETAEYAVVNGQPVLTFNSATIEAVYVSGVLSSAYAGGGLTLTLIWTSGPATSGDCLWTCAIERQPVSHPVGTDSFATANTVTAPWPGTEGHLVYSTIAFTGAQMDALVVGERFRLLITRFASSVTDTMGGDAHLVAVRLTET
;
A
#
# COMPACT_ATOMS: atom_id res chain seq x y z
N MET A 1 8.26 1.46 -23.43
CA MET A 1 6.87 1.95 -23.39
C MET A 1 6.86 3.19 -22.49
N ALA A 2 5.73 3.88 -22.31
CA ALA A 2 5.72 5.19 -21.66
C ALA A 2 5.41 5.07 -20.16
N SER A 3 5.99 5.96 -19.35
CA SER A 3 5.60 6.19 -17.94
C SER A 3 4.08 6.30 -17.80
N GLY A 4 3.53 5.72 -16.73
CA GLY A 4 2.10 5.79 -16.38
C GLY A 4 1.24 4.61 -16.82
N ASP A 5 1.81 3.57 -17.44
CA ASP A 5 1.05 2.36 -17.79
C ASP A 5 0.53 1.67 -16.52
N LEU A 6 -0.76 1.27 -16.54
CA LEU A 6 -1.40 0.54 -15.45
C LEU A 6 -0.88 -0.90 -15.39
N LEU A 7 -0.40 -1.31 -14.23
CA LEU A 7 0.20 -2.63 -14.02
C LEU A 7 -0.66 -3.54 -13.15
N ALA A 8 -1.35 -2.98 -12.15
CA ALA A 8 -2.30 -3.69 -11.29
C ALA A 8 -3.20 -2.71 -10.53
N ASP A 9 -4.38 -3.19 -10.13
CA ASP A 9 -5.33 -2.50 -9.24
C ASP A 9 -5.84 -3.49 -8.20
N TRP A 10 -5.97 -3.03 -6.96
CA TRP A 10 -6.56 -3.76 -5.85
C TRP A 10 -7.57 -2.88 -5.12
N THR A 11 -8.60 -3.53 -4.60
CA THR A 11 -9.63 -2.94 -3.74
C THR A 11 -9.48 -3.44 -2.31
N ALA A 12 -10.23 -2.88 -1.37
CA ALA A 12 -10.29 -3.38 0.00
C ALA A 12 -10.61 -4.89 0.11
N ALA A 13 -11.36 -5.45 -0.86
CA ALA A 13 -11.72 -6.87 -0.87
C ALA A 13 -10.55 -7.79 -1.27
N ASP A 14 -9.51 -7.25 -1.89
CA ASP A 14 -8.31 -8.00 -2.27
C ASP A 14 -7.26 -8.06 -1.14
N GLY A 15 -7.56 -7.43 0.00
CA GLY A 15 -6.70 -7.43 1.18
C GLY A 15 -6.50 -8.83 1.76
N GLU A 16 -5.24 -9.23 1.88
CA GLU A 16 -4.80 -10.48 2.48
C GLU A 16 -4.31 -10.23 3.91
N THR A 17 -4.70 -11.11 4.83
CA THR A 17 -4.11 -11.18 6.16
C THR A 17 -2.71 -11.79 6.06
N GLY A 18 -1.70 -11.18 6.68
CA GLY A 18 -0.36 -11.74 6.67
C GLY A 18 0.14 -12.19 8.03
N PRO A 19 1.34 -12.78 8.08
CA PRO A 19 1.90 -13.35 9.29
C PRO A 19 2.56 -12.33 10.22
N LEU A 20 2.76 -11.08 9.80
CA LEU A 20 3.44 -10.05 10.58
C LEU A 20 2.46 -8.99 11.09
N GLY A 21 2.45 -8.80 12.41
CA GLY A 21 1.79 -7.66 13.06
C GLY A 21 0.27 -7.76 13.16
N GLU A 22 -0.32 -6.67 13.65
CA GLU A 22 -1.77 -6.49 13.64
C GLU A 22 -2.23 -6.21 12.20
N THR A 23 -3.41 -6.70 11.84
CA THR A 23 -3.93 -6.61 10.48
C THR A 23 -5.00 -5.51 10.40
N ALA A 24 -4.96 -4.73 9.32
CA ALA A 24 -6.01 -3.75 9.03
C ALA A 24 -7.37 -4.46 8.88
N GLU A 25 -8.39 -3.92 9.54
CA GLU A 25 -9.70 -4.56 9.58
C GLU A 25 -10.53 -4.20 8.34
N TYR A 26 -11.20 -5.18 7.75
CA TYR A 26 -12.17 -4.92 6.69
C TYR A 26 -13.44 -4.30 7.29
N ALA A 27 -13.83 -3.13 6.81
CA ALA A 27 -15.03 -2.43 7.22
C ALA A 27 -15.79 -1.88 6.01
N VAL A 28 -16.92 -1.22 6.30
CA VAL A 28 -17.77 -0.58 5.31
C VAL A 28 -18.11 0.84 5.77
N VAL A 29 -17.77 1.84 4.94
CA VAL A 29 -18.12 3.25 5.17
C VAL A 29 -19.15 3.66 4.13
N ASN A 30 -20.37 3.96 4.56
CA ASN A 30 -21.49 4.32 3.67
C ASN A 30 -21.71 3.31 2.52
N GLY A 31 -21.60 2.02 2.82
CA GLY A 31 -21.74 0.94 1.82
C GLY A 31 -20.48 0.67 0.98
N GLN A 32 -19.40 1.43 1.15
CA GLN A 32 -18.14 1.23 0.44
C GLN A 32 -17.16 0.39 1.27
N PRO A 33 -16.62 -0.72 0.72
CA PRO A 33 -15.54 -1.48 1.34
C PRO A 33 -14.30 -0.65 1.62
N VAL A 34 -13.74 -0.77 2.82
CA VAL A 34 -12.46 -0.15 3.20
C VAL A 34 -11.65 -1.09 4.09
N LEU A 35 -10.34 -0.90 4.14
CA LEU A 35 -9.46 -1.48 5.13
C LEU A 35 -9.06 -0.39 6.13
N THR A 36 -9.32 -0.62 7.42
CA THR A 36 -9.15 0.39 8.47
C THR A 36 -7.84 0.17 9.21
N PHE A 37 -7.04 1.25 9.29
CA PHE A 37 -5.75 1.31 9.96
C PHE A 37 -5.85 2.26 11.14
N ASN A 38 -5.72 1.73 12.35
CA ASN A 38 -5.87 2.50 13.57
C ASN A 38 -4.71 3.50 13.78
N SER A 39 -4.94 4.51 14.62
CA SER A 39 -3.98 5.60 14.83
C SER A 39 -2.94 5.36 15.93
N ALA A 40 -2.92 4.18 16.55
CA ALA A 40 -2.10 3.92 17.75
C ALA A 40 -1.17 2.71 17.61
N THR A 41 -1.52 1.77 16.76
CA THR A 41 -0.84 0.50 16.53
C THR A 41 -0.49 0.40 15.06
N ILE A 42 0.67 -0.17 14.79
CA ILE A 42 1.11 -0.44 13.43
C ILE A 42 0.27 -1.60 12.90
N GLU A 43 -0.56 -1.31 11.90
CA GLU A 43 -1.38 -2.31 11.21
C GLU A 43 -0.96 -2.41 9.74
N ALA A 44 -1.08 -3.62 9.21
CA ALA A 44 -0.68 -3.97 7.86
C ALA A 44 -1.80 -4.64 7.07
N VAL A 45 -1.72 -4.53 5.75
CA VAL A 45 -2.41 -5.40 4.82
C VAL A 45 -1.46 -5.84 3.72
N TYR A 46 -1.72 -7.00 3.16
CA TYR A 46 -0.99 -7.51 2.01
C TYR A 46 -1.89 -7.55 0.79
N VAL A 47 -1.30 -7.36 -0.39
CA VAL A 47 -1.98 -7.67 -1.66
C VAL A 47 -0.99 -8.35 -2.59
N SER A 48 -1.42 -9.41 -3.26
CA SER A 48 -0.58 -10.14 -4.23
C SER A 48 -0.89 -9.74 -5.67
N GLY A 49 0.11 -9.83 -6.54
CA GLY A 49 -0.07 -9.66 -7.99
C GLY A 49 0.95 -10.44 -8.81
N VAL A 50 0.76 -10.42 -10.12
CA VAL A 50 1.76 -10.87 -11.10
C VAL A 50 2.13 -9.65 -11.94
N LEU A 51 3.42 -9.36 -12.11
CA LEU A 51 3.83 -8.15 -12.81
C LEU A 51 3.41 -8.22 -14.28
N SER A 52 2.58 -7.26 -14.69
CA SER A 52 2.00 -7.19 -16.04
C SER A 52 3.07 -7.16 -17.13
N SER A 53 2.75 -7.75 -18.28
CA SER A 53 3.57 -7.68 -19.50
C SER A 53 3.67 -6.27 -20.10
N ALA A 54 2.88 -5.32 -19.60
CA ALA A 54 2.99 -3.91 -19.95
C ALA A 54 4.21 -3.23 -19.30
N TYR A 55 4.82 -3.81 -18.26
CA TYR A 55 5.98 -3.22 -17.60
C TYR A 55 7.22 -3.24 -18.51
N ALA A 56 7.82 -2.08 -18.74
CA ALA A 56 8.94 -1.90 -19.68
C ALA A 56 10.33 -1.83 -19.02
N GLY A 57 10.43 -2.02 -17.71
CA GLY A 57 11.70 -2.01 -16.97
C GLY A 57 12.01 -0.71 -16.21
N GLY A 58 11.03 0.20 -16.09
CA GLY A 58 11.13 1.46 -15.36
C GLY A 58 11.01 1.33 -13.84
N GLY A 59 10.60 2.42 -13.16
CA GLY A 59 10.24 2.34 -11.74
C GLY A 59 8.80 1.86 -11.57
N LEU A 60 8.38 1.71 -10.32
CA LEU A 60 6.98 1.51 -9.98
C LEU A 60 6.47 2.68 -9.13
N THR A 61 5.24 3.11 -9.37
CA THR A 61 4.54 4.06 -8.50
C THR A 61 3.31 3.38 -7.95
N LEU A 62 3.24 3.28 -6.62
CA LEU A 62 2.07 2.85 -5.90
C LEU A 62 1.24 4.06 -5.50
N THR A 63 -0.03 4.08 -5.86
CA THR A 63 -1.00 5.08 -5.41
C THR A 63 -1.95 4.44 -4.40
N LEU A 64 -1.91 4.94 -3.17
CA LEU A 64 -2.86 4.61 -2.11
C LEU A 64 -4.03 5.59 -2.17
N ILE A 65 -5.24 5.07 -2.35
CA ILE A 65 -6.48 5.84 -2.35
C ILE A 65 -7.15 5.58 -1.00
N TRP A 66 -7.19 6.58 -0.15
CA TRP A 66 -7.64 6.43 1.23
C TRP A 66 -8.48 7.63 1.67
N THR A 67 -9.23 7.44 2.75
CA THR A 67 -9.91 8.51 3.48
C THR A 67 -9.66 8.33 4.97
N SER A 68 -10.19 9.20 5.80
CA SER A 68 -10.08 9.09 7.26
C SER A 68 -11.45 8.85 7.86
N GLY A 69 -11.48 8.19 9.02
CA GLY A 69 -12.55 8.33 10.00
C GLY A 69 -12.51 9.73 10.65
N PRO A 70 -13.03 9.90 11.88
CA PRO A 70 -13.11 11.21 12.55
C PRO A 70 -11.73 11.80 12.86
N ALA A 71 -11.16 12.54 11.91
CA ALA A 71 -9.91 13.29 12.04
C ALA A 71 -10.08 14.70 11.45
N THR A 72 -9.51 15.69 12.12
CA THR A 72 -9.66 17.11 11.74
C THR A 72 -8.40 17.71 11.13
N SER A 73 -7.23 17.10 11.36
CA SER A 73 -5.93 17.53 10.84
C SER A 73 -4.87 16.44 11.05
N GLY A 74 -3.62 16.74 10.68
CA GLY A 74 -2.45 15.90 10.90
C GLY A 74 -1.98 15.20 9.62
N ASP A 75 -0.97 14.36 9.78
CA ASP A 75 -0.36 13.61 8.69
C ASP A 75 -0.47 12.11 8.95
N CYS A 76 -0.83 11.34 7.93
CA CYS A 76 -0.81 9.88 7.97
C CYS A 76 0.48 9.37 7.30
N LEU A 77 1.28 8.57 7.99
CA LEU A 77 2.50 7.99 7.42
C LEU A 77 2.21 6.60 6.86
N TRP A 78 2.19 6.51 5.54
CA TRP A 78 2.08 5.25 4.84
C TRP A 78 3.46 4.68 4.54
N THR A 79 3.60 3.37 4.67
CA THR A 79 4.78 2.63 4.24
C THR A 79 4.37 1.50 3.32
N CYS A 80 5.23 1.20 2.34
CA CYS A 80 5.03 0.05 1.47
C CYS A 80 6.36 -0.65 1.19
N ALA A 81 6.34 -1.98 1.20
CA ALA A 81 7.44 -2.83 0.77
C ALA A 81 6.97 -3.83 -0.29
N ILE A 82 7.88 -4.25 -1.18
CA ILE A 82 7.63 -5.24 -2.22
C ILE A 82 8.40 -6.51 -1.88
N GLU A 83 7.72 -7.65 -1.90
CA GLU A 83 8.34 -8.97 -1.90
C GLU A 83 8.24 -9.54 -3.31
N ARG A 84 9.40 -9.71 -3.95
CA ARG A 84 9.51 -10.45 -5.20
C ARG A 84 9.44 -11.94 -4.92
N GLN A 85 8.64 -12.68 -5.68
CA GLN A 85 8.49 -14.13 -5.53
C GLN A 85 8.79 -14.86 -6.84
N PRO A 86 10.09 -14.98 -7.23
CA PRO A 86 10.50 -15.79 -8.37
C PRO A 86 10.28 -17.29 -8.11
N VAL A 87 10.50 -18.12 -9.13
CA VAL A 87 10.34 -19.60 -9.04
C VAL A 87 11.14 -20.23 -7.90
N SER A 88 12.28 -19.65 -7.53
CA SER A 88 13.12 -20.14 -6.43
C SER A 88 12.63 -19.73 -5.04
N HIS A 89 11.63 -18.85 -4.94
CA HIS A 89 11.14 -18.34 -3.67
C HIS A 89 10.06 -19.24 -3.08
N PRO A 90 10.25 -19.79 -1.87
CA PRO A 90 9.27 -20.67 -1.26
C PRO A 90 8.06 -19.89 -0.74
N VAL A 91 6.87 -20.36 -1.09
CA VAL A 91 5.62 -19.87 -0.48
C VAL A 91 5.60 -20.33 0.99
N GLY A 92 5.85 -19.40 1.91
CA GLY A 92 5.98 -19.66 3.35
C GLY A 92 7.15 -18.93 4.04
N THR A 93 8.00 -18.25 3.26
CA THR A 93 9.07 -17.38 3.78
C THR A 93 8.87 -15.97 3.26
N ASP A 94 8.96 -14.98 4.15
CA ASP A 94 8.91 -13.57 3.77
C ASP A 94 10.30 -13.03 3.41
N SER A 95 10.42 -12.29 2.30
CA SER A 95 11.66 -11.61 1.90
C SER A 95 11.43 -10.21 1.32
N PHE A 96 10.62 -9.40 2.00
CA PHE A 96 10.33 -8.03 1.60
C PHE A 96 11.62 -7.18 1.50
N ALA A 97 11.71 -6.39 0.43
CA ALA A 97 12.70 -5.33 0.32
C ALA A 97 12.46 -4.22 1.37
N THR A 98 13.42 -3.30 1.51
CA THR A 98 13.26 -2.13 2.39
C THR A 98 12.03 -1.32 2.01
N ALA A 99 11.19 -0.99 3.00
CA ALA A 99 10.00 -0.19 2.79
C ALA A 99 10.33 1.25 2.37
N ASN A 100 9.56 1.79 1.43
CA ASN A 100 9.49 3.21 1.13
C ASN A 100 8.28 3.84 1.84
N THR A 101 8.35 5.14 2.10
CA THR A 101 7.35 5.83 2.94
C THR A 101 6.85 7.12 2.31
N VAL A 102 5.62 7.52 2.61
CA VAL A 102 5.09 8.86 2.30
C VAL A 102 4.31 9.40 3.50
N THR A 103 4.64 10.63 3.92
CA THR A 103 3.87 11.38 4.91
C THR A 103 2.79 12.16 4.16
N ALA A 104 1.53 11.78 4.36
CA ALA A 104 0.41 12.33 3.61
C ALA A 104 -0.46 13.24 4.49
N PRO A 105 -0.59 14.54 4.15
CA PRO A 105 -1.39 15.46 4.93
C PRO A 105 -2.88 15.18 4.78
N TRP A 106 -3.59 15.17 5.90
CA TRP A 106 -5.04 15.02 5.93
C TRP A 106 -5.74 16.39 5.76
N PRO A 107 -6.66 16.55 4.78
CA PRO A 107 -7.36 17.81 4.52
C PRO A 107 -8.39 18.21 5.58
N GLY A 108 -8.66 17.38 6.59
CA GLY A 108 -9.52 17.74 7.72
C GLY A 108 -11.03 17.58 7.49
N THR A 109 -11.45 16.99 6.37
CA THR A 109 -12.88 16.73 6.08
C THR A 109 -13.12 15.23 5.88
N GLU A 110 -13.78 14.60 6.85
CA GLU A 110 -14.09 13.16 6.86
C GLU A 110 -14.75 12.72 5.53
N GLY A 111 -14.35 11.54 5.03
CA GLY A 111 -14.86 10.99 3.78
C GLY A 111 -14.26 11.59 2.50
N HIS A 112 -13.44 12.65 2.57
CA HIS A 112 -12.68 13.10 1.40
C HIS A 112 -11.57 12.12 1.06
N LEU A 113 -11.43 11.78 -0.23
CA LEU A 113 -10.37 10.92 -0.72
C LEU A 113 -9.04 11.67 -0.80
N VAL A 114 -7.98 11.00 -0.40
CA VAL A 114 -6.59 11.41 -0.55
C VAL A 114 -5.88 10.36 -1.41
N TYR A 115 -5.05 10.84 -2.34
CA TYR A 115 -4.25 10.03 -3.23
C TYR A 115 -2.78 10.24 -2.85
N SER A 116 -2.17 9.22 -2.26
CA SER A 116 -0.78 9.29 -1.79
C SER A 116 0.09 8.34 -2.61
N THR A 117 1.19 8.84 -3.15
CA THR A 117 2.07 8.05 -4.02
C THR A 117 3.37 7.66 -3.31
N ILE A 118 3.81 6.44 -3.56
CA ILE A 118 5.11 5.91 -3.13
C ILE A 118 5.82 5.37 -4.36
N ALA A 119 6.99 5.93 -4.69
CA ALA A 119 7.79 5.51 -5.83
C ALA A 119 8.85 4.47 -5.42
N PHE A 120 9.11 3.53 -6.30
CA PHE A 120 10.16 2.51 -6.18
C PHE A 120 11.05 2.53 -7.43
N THR A 121 12.36 2.45 -7.21
CA THR A 121 13.32 2.11 -8.26
C THR A 121 13.40 0.60 -8.46
N GLY A 122 13.97 0.15 -9.59
CA GLY A 122 14.14 -1.27 -9.86
C GLY A 122 14.88 -2.06 -8.77
N ALA A 123 15.85 -1.44 -8.09
CA ALA A 123 16.57 -2.06 -6.98
C ALA A 123 15.70 -2.17 -5.70
N GLN A 124 14.80 -1.23 -5.46
CA GLN A 124 13.91 -1.23 -4.29
C GLN A 124 12.73 -2.21 -4.42
N MET A 125 12.54 -2.80 -5.60
CA MET A 125 11.62 -3.89 -5.87
C MET A 125 12.35 -5.22 -6.12
N ASP A 126 13.59 -5.35 -5.63
CA ASP A 126 14.44 -6.54 -5.77
C ASP A 126 14.58 -7.05 -7.22
N ALA A 127 14.62 -6.10 -8.16
CA ALA A 127 14.66 -6.36 -9.60
C ALA A 127 13.53 -7.28 -10.08
N LEU A 128 12.30 -7.08 -9.59
CA LEU A 128 11.09 -7.74 -10.05
C LEU A 128 10.97 -7.70 -11.59
N VAL A 129 10.66 -8.85 -12.17
CA VAL A 129 10.60 -9.07 -13.62
C VAL A 129 9.16 -9.33 -14.06
N VAL A 130 8.83 -8.97 -15.30
CA VAL A 130 7.55 -9.29 -15.95
C VAL A 130 7.19 -10.77 -15.75
N GLY A 131 5.93 -11.02 -15.39
CA GLY A 131 5.38 -12.36 -15.22
C GLY A 131 5.70 -13.01 -13.88
N GLU A 132 6.53 -12.40 -13.04
CA GLU A 132 6.79 -12.89 -11.69
C GLU A 132 5.66 -12.49 -10.73
N ARG A 133 5.38 -13.37 -9.77
CA ARG A 133 4.50 -13.05 -8.64
C ARG A 133 5.24 -12.09 -7.69
N PHE A 134 4.49 -11.18 -7.09
CA PHE A 134 4.96 -10.35 -5.99
C PHE A 134 3.86 -10.15 -4.95
N ARG A 135 4.27 -9.69 -3.77
CA ARG A 135 3.38 -9.18 -2.73
C ARG A 135 3.75 -7.75 -2.38
N LEU A 136 2.73 -6.93 -2.11
CA LEU A 136 2.88 -5.64 -1.47
C LEU A 136 2.53 -5.80 0.00
N LEU A 137 3.36 -5.23 0.88
CA LEU A 137 3.04 -5.00 2.28
C LEU A 137 2.76 -3.51 2.42
N ILE A 138 1.54 -3.16 2.82
CA ILE A 138 1.11 -1.77 3.01
C ILE A 138 0.78 -1.59 4.49
N THR A 139 1.35 -0.57 5.11
CA THR A 139 1.23 -0.33 6.55
C THR A 139 0.98 1.15 6.82
N ARG A 140 0.15 1.45 7.82
CA ARG A 140 0.18 2.76 8.47
C ARG A 140 1.17 2.72 9.62
N PHE A 141 2.21 3.54 9.60
CA PHE A 141 3.26 3.52 10.62
C PHE A 141 2.93 4.46 11.78
N ALA A 142 1.86 4.11 12.51
CA ALA A 142 1.22 4.92 13.56
C ALA A 142 2.14 5.27 14.75
N SER A 143 3.25 4.55 14.96
CA SER A 143 4.22 4.89 16.02
C SER A 143 5.24 5.95 15.60
N SER A 144 5.24 6.39 14.34
CA SER A 144 6.15 7.44 13.88
C SER A 144 5.74 8.80 14.43
N VAL A 145 6.72 9.62 14.82
CA VAL A 145 6.48 11.01 15.23
C VAL A 145 5.93 11.88 14.09
N THR A 146 6.02 11.42 12.84
CA THR A 146 5.44 12.09 11.67
C THR A 146 4.06 11.57 11.30
N ASP A 147 3.57 10.50 11.94
CA ASP A 147 2.16 10.11 11.87
C ASP A 147 1.43 10.85 12.99
N THR A 148 0.78 11.96 12.63
CA THR A 148 0.12 12.86 13.57
C THR A 148 -1.38 12.94 13.36
N MET A 149 -1.92 12.22 12.36
CA MET A 149 -3.35 12.15 12.11
C MET A 149 -4.03 11.32 13.23
N GLY A 150 -4.94 11.92 13.98
CA GLY A 150 -5.81 11.16 14.88
C GLY A 150 -6.83 10.34 14.09
N GLY A 151 -7.45 9.34 14.73
CA GLY A 151 -8.50 8.53 14.10
C GLY A 151 -7.98 7.61 12.98
N ASP A 152 -8.85 6.74 12.49
CA ASP A 152 -8.45 5.66 11.60
C ASP A 152 -8.25 6.16 10.16
N ALA A 153 -7.28 5.58 9.46
CA ALA A 153 -7.16 5.72 8.02
C ALA A 153 -7.90 4.57 7.33
N HIS A 154 -8.72 4.87 6.34
CA HIS A 154 -9.55 3.93 5.60
C HIS A 154 -9.03 3.81 4.17
N LEU A 155 -8.25 2.76 3.90
CA LEU A 155 -7.75 2.46 2.56
C LEU A 155 -8.87 1.89 1.71
N VAL A 156 -9.15 2.54 0.58
CA VAL A 156 -10.23 2.18 -0.35
C VAL A 156 -9.71 1.31 -1.49
N ALA A 157 -8.58 1.72 -2.07
CA ALA A 157 -7.98 1.05 -3.22
C ALA A 157 -6.48 1.35 -3.33
N VAL A 158 -5.80 0.51 -4.10
CA VAL A 158 -4.38 0.59 -4.38
C VAL A 158 -4.17 0.41 -5.87
N ARG A 159 -3.37 1.28 -6.48
CA ARG A 159 -3.04 1.24 -7.91
C ARG A 159 -1.54 1.21 -8.13
N LEU A 160 -1.09 0.35 -9.03
CA LEU A 160 0.30 0.25 -9.45
C LEU A 160 0.47 0.71 -10.90
N THR A 161 1.37 1.66 -11.13
CA THR A 161 1.77 2.11 -12.47
C THR A 161 3.28 2.05 -12.67
N GLU A 162 3.73 1.99 -13.92
CA GLU A 162 5.14 2.23 -14.24
C GLU A 162 5.50 3.71 -14.04
N THR A 163 6.69 3.98 -13.51
CA THR A 163 7.25 5.33 -13.32
C THR A 163 8.10 5.76 -14.50
#